data_AF-A0ABD5BLK0-F1
#
_entry.id   AF-A0ABD5BLK0-F1
#
_cell.length_a   1.000
_cell.length_b   1.000
_cell.length_c   1.000
_cell.angle_alpha   90.00
_cell.angle_beta   90.00
_cell.angle_gamma   90.00
#
_symmetry.space_group_name_H-M   'P 1'
#
loop_
_entity.id
_entity.type
_entity.pdbx_description
1 polymer ?
#
loop_
_entity_poly.entity_id
_entity_poly.type
_entity_poly.pdbx_seq_one_letter_code
_entity_poly.pdbx_strand_id
1 'polypeptide(L)'
;LIARIRHTVLTAQENRDLPFEQVVELVNPPRHLGYTPLFQVMLAWQDGSVRDIPLPGLQAELAGLEYSAAKFDLTLDLADTGEGISGTLNFATALFDRATAERYGVYLVQALRAMTLNSPRSVSHIDLLPPAEREHLLHGWNRTERDYPLDQTLAALFEQQVRRTPHATALVSGTESLSYAQLNARANRLAHALIARGVGPDSRVAVCAERGLNMVTALFGILKAGGAY
;
A
#
# COMPACT_ATOMS: atom_id res chain seq x y z
N LEU A 1 15.84 -13.27 -19.28
CA LEU A 1 14.54 -12.63 -19.63
C LEU A 1 14.62 -11.83 -20.93
N ILE A 2 15.54 -10.86 -21.07
CA ILE A 2 15.66 -10.01 -22.27
C ILE A 2 15.73 -10.84 -23.56
N ALA A 3 16.58 -11.88 -23.61
CA ALA A 3 16.67 -12.76 -24.77
C ALA A 3 15.33 -13.46 -25.13
N ARG A 4 14.55 -13.85 -24.11
CA ARG A 4 13.22 -14.46 -24.28
C ARG A 4 12.24 -13.45 -24.87
N ILE A 5 12.18 -12.23 -24.30
CA ILE A 5 11.30 -11.17 -24.80
C ILE A 5 11.68 -10.80 -26.24
N ARG A 6 12.97 -10.63 -26.53
CA ARG A 6 13.47 -10.37 -27.89
C ARG A 6 13.00 -11.44 -28.87
N HIS A 7 13.17 -12.72 -28.52
CA HIS A 7 12.71 -13.82 -29.36
C HIS A 7 11.19 -13.74 -29.62
N THR A 8 10.39 -13.55 -28.58
CA THR A 8 8.93 -13.43 -28.69
C THR A 8 8.52 -12.25 -29.58
N VAL A 9 9.13 -11.08 -29.41
CA VAL A 9 8.82 -9.88 -30.21
C VAL A 9 9.19 -10.09 -31.68
N LEU A 10 10.38 -10.65 -31.96
CA LEU A 10 10.80 -10.91 -33.34
C LEU A 10 9.90 -11.95 -34.03
N THR A 11 9.52 -13.02 -33.32
CA THR A 11 8.58 -14.04 -33.84
C THR A 11 7.20 -13.42 -34.16
N ALA A 12 6.73 -12.50 -33.31
CA ALA A 12 5.48 -11.78 -33.56
C ALA A 12 5.60 -10.86 -34.79
N GLN A 13 6.74 -10.19 -34.97
CA GLN A 13 6.99 -9.31 -36.13
C GLN A 13 7.02 -10.07 -37.46
N GLU A 14 7.43 -11.34 -37.48
CA GLU A 14 7.36 -12.20 -38.68
C GLU A 14 5.92 -12.37 -39.20
N ASN A 15 4.91 -12.16 -38.35
CA ASN A 15 3.49 -12.29 -38.65
C ASN A 15 2.75 -10.94 -38.61
N ARG A 16 3.46 -9.81 -38.77
CA ARG A 16 2.91 -8.45 -38.62
C ARG A 16 1.83 -8.07 -39.63
N ASP A 17 1.72 -8.81 -40.73
CA ASP A 17 0.78 -8.50 -41.82
C ASP A 17 -0.66 -8.92 -41.49
N LEU A 18 -0.86 -9.67 -40.39
CA LEU A 18 -2.19 -10.03 -39.90
C LEU A 18 -2.88 -8.81 -39.26
N PRO A 19 -4.07 -8.40 -39.73
CA PRO A 19 -4.87 -7.36 -39.10
C PRO A 19 -5.21 -7.70 -37.65
N PHE A 20 -5.16 -6.71 -36.77
CA PHE A 20 -5.44 -6.88 -35.35
C PHE A 20 -6.85 -7.46 -35.09
N GLU A 21 -7.84 -7.05 -35.89
CA GLU A 21 -9.22 -7.51 -35.81
C GLU A 21 -9.33 -9.02 -36.01
N GLN A 22 -8.55 -9.59 -36.93
CA GLN A 22 -8.52 -11.04 -37.17
C GLN A 22 -7.89 -11.79 -35.98
N VAL A 23 -6.87 -11.21 -35.35
CA VAL A 23 -6.28 -11.79 -34.12
C VAL A 23 -7.30 -11.81 -32.98
N VAL A 24 -8.07 -10.73 -32.80
CA VAL A 24 -9.15 -10.67 -31.80
C VAL A 24 -10.22 -11.71 -32.09
N GLU A 25 -10.61 -11.89 -33.35
CA GLU A 25 -11.60 -12.89 -33.76
C GLU A 25 -11.13 -14.33 -33.46
N LEU A 26 -9.87 -14.65 -33.77
CA LEU A 26 -9.29 -15.97 -33.55
C LEU A 26 -9.11 -16.30 -32.06
N VAL A 27 -8.67 -15.32 -31.26
CA VAL A 27 -8.50 -15.49 -29.81
C VAL A 27 -9.85 -15.52 -29.10
N ASN A 28 -10.86 -14.81 -29.64
CA ASN A 28 -12.22 -14.70 -29.12
C ASN A 28 -12.29 -14.41 -27.60
N PRO A 29 -11.66 -13.33 -27.10
CA PRO A 29 -11.69 -13.00 -25.68
C PRO A 29 -13.10 -12.55 -25.24
N PRO A 30 -13.43 -12.65 -23.94
CA PRO A 30 -14.64 -12.05 -23.39
C PRO A 30 -14.75 -10.57 -23.78
N ARG A 31 -15.89 -10.17 -24.34
CA ARG A 31 -16.10 -8.79 -24.79
C ARG A 31 -16.48 -7.89 -23.63
N HIS A 32 -15.78 -6.78 -23.51
CA HIS A 32 -16.04 -5.72 -22.55
C HIS A 32 -16.13 -4.38 -23.27
N LEU A 33 -17.09 -3.54 -22.88
CA LEU A 33 -17.29 -2.21 -23.48
C LEU A 33 -16.36 -1.14 -22.87
N GLY A 34 -15.71 -1.45 -21.75
CA GLY A 34 -14.89 -0.50 -20.99
C GLY A 34 -13.39 -0.54 -21.30
N TYR A 35 -12.91 -1.49 -22.11
CA TYR A 35 -11.50 -1.61 -22.45
C TYR A 35 -11.29 -2.43 -23.73
N THR A 36 -10.09 -2.30 -24.30
CA THR A 36 -9.66 -2.99 -25.52
C THR A 36 -9.43 -4.50 -25.30
N PRO A 37 -9.76 -5.35 -26.29
CA PRO A 37 -10.01 -6.78 -26.07
C PRO A 37 -8.78 -7.63 -25.72
N LEU A 38 -7.55 -7.20 -26.06
CA LEU A 38 -6.33 -8.02 -25.88
C LEU A 38 -5.24 -7.36 -25.03
N PHE A 39 -5.17 -6.04 -25.02
CA PHE A 39 -4.19 -5.28 -24.25
C PHE A 39 -4.78 -3.92 -23.90
N GLN A 40 -4.34 -3.34 -22.79
CA GLN A 40 -4.77 -2.00 -22.33
C GLN A 40 -3.60 -1.01 -22.20
N VAL A 41 -2.37 -1.52 -22.31
CA VAL A 41 -1.13 -0.74 -22.26
C VAL A 41 -0.40 -0.88 -23.58
N MET A 42 -0.10 0.25 -24.22
CA MET A 42 0.63 0.30 -25.49
C MET A 42 2.02 0.88 -25.28
N LEU A 43 3.03 0.24 -25.89
CA LEU A 43 4.35 0.81 -26.10
C LEU A 43 4.52 1.01 -27.60
N ALA A 44 4.66 2.26 -28.03
CA ALA A 44 4.99 2.61 -29.39
C ALA A 44 6.46 3.08 -29.45
N TRP A 45 7.22 2.51 -30.37
CA TRP A 45 8.60 2.90 -30.63
C TRP A 45 8.72 3.47 -32.05
N GLN A 46 9.17 4.71 -32.15
CA GLN A 46 9.43 5.39 -33.41
C GLN A 46 10.95 5.44 -33.63
N ASP A 47 11.46 4.86 -34.72
CA ASP A 47 12.91 4.77 -34.97
C ASP A 47 13.54 6.08 -35.49
N GLY A 48 12.75 7.16 -35.57
CA GLY A 48 13.21 8.45 -36.07
C GLY A 48 13.16 8.61 -37.59
N SER A 49 12.50 7.70 -38.33
CA SER A 49 12.35 7.81 -39.80
C SER A 49 11.56 9.03 -40.30
N VAL A 50 10.83 9.74 -39.44
CA VAL A 50 10.14 10.99 -39.77
C VAL A 50 10.93 12.16 -39.20
N ARG A 51 12.12 12.39 -39.73
CA ARG A 51 12.89 13.61 -39.49
C ARG A 51 12.93 14.38 -40.79
N ASP A 52 12.36 15.58 -40.73
CA ASP A 52 12.34 16.60 -41.78
C ASP A 52 11.75 16.12 -43.11
N ILE A 53 10.48 16.46 -43.36
CA ILE A 53 9.98 16.51 -44.73
C ILE A 53 10.66 17.72 -45.37
N PRO A 54 11.60 17.57 -46.32
CA PRO A 54 12.24 18.72 -46.93
C PRO A 54 11.19 19.45 -47.77
N LEU A 55 10.77 20.62 -47.29
CA LEU A 55 9.90 21.53 -48.02
C LEU A 55 10.78 22.64 -48.62
N PRO A 56 11.06 22.64 -49.94
CA PRO A 56 11.93 23.63 -50.55
C PRO A 56 11.43 25.05 -50.28
N GLY A 57 12.28 25.88 -49.67
CA GLY A 57 11.97 27.28 -49.35
C GLY A 57 11.13 27.49 -48.08
N LEU A 58 10.86 26.44 -47.30
CA LEU A 58 10.10 26.52 -46.05
C LEU A 58 10.88 25.87 -44.91
N GLN A 59 10.88 26.52 -43.74
CA GLN A 59 11.26 25.89 -42.48
C GLN A 59 9.99 25.33 -41.84
N ALA A 60 9.96 24.02 -41.59
CA ALA A 60 8.87 23.37 -40.90
C ALA A 60 9.35 22.95 -39.51
N GLU A 61 8.61 23.33 -38.48
CA GLU A 61 8.77 22.82 -37.13
C GLU A 61 7.60 21.89 -36.82
N LEU A 62 7.87 20.76 -36.14
CA LEU A 62 6.79 19.92 -35.64
C LEU A 62 5.99 20.70 -34.60
N ALA A 63 4.77 21.09 -34.95
CA ALA A 63 3.82 21.58 -33.97
C ALA A 63 3.43 20.42 -33.06
N GLY A 64 3.64 20.57 -31.75
CA GLY A 64 3.18 19.59 -30.76
C GLY A 64 1.66 19.48 -30.84
N LEU A 65 1.16 18.40 -31.46
CA LEU A 65 -0.26 18.09 -31.44
C LEU A 65 -0.63 17.70 -30.01
N GLU A 66 -1.47 18.50 -29.35
CA GLU A 66 -2.12 18.09 -28.11
C GLU A 66 -3.07 16.93 -28.44
N TYR A 67 -2.62 15.69 -28.23
CA TYR A 67 -3.47 14.52 -28.33
C TYR A 67 -4.54 14.58 -27.23
N SER A 68 -5.73 15.06 -27.60
CA SER A 68 -6.84 15.33 -26.69
C SER A 68 -7.55 14.07 -26.14
N ALA A 69 -7.27 12.87 -26.65
CA ALA A 69 -7.99 11.65 -26.25
C ALA A 69 -7.08 10.43 -26.09
N ALA A 70 -7.11 9.82 -24.91
CA ALA A 70 -6.48 8.54 -24.64
C ALA A 70 -7.23 7.42 -25.36
N LYS A 71 -6.54 6.67 -26.22
CA LYS A 71 -7.10 5.53 -26.97
C LYS A 71 -7.03 4.20 -26.19
N PHE A 72 -6.13 4.14 -25.23
CA PHE A 72 -5.88 3.00 -24.33
C PHE A 72 -5.71 3.54 -22.91
N ASP A 73 -5.75 2.65 -21.91
CA ASP A 73 -5.59 3.04 -20.51
C ASP A 73 -4.25 3.74 -20.27
N LEU A 74 -3.17 3.22 -20.88
CA LEU A 74 -1.84 3.80 -20.86
C LEU A 74 -1.15 3.62 -22.22
N THR A 75 -0.51 4.66 -22.73
CA THR A 75 0.30 4.59 -23.95
C THR A 75 1.62 5.31 -23.71
N LEU A 76 2.72 4.59 -23.89
CA LEU A 76 4.06 5.12 -23.85
C LEU A 76 4.57 5.21 -25.29
N ASP A 77 4.67 6.43 -25.80
CA ASP A 77 5.23 6.73 -27.12
C ASP A 77 6.68 7.16 -26.93
N LEU A 78 7.64 6.42 -27.48
CA LEU A 78 9.07 6.73 -27.40
C LEU A 78 9.67 6.88 -28.80
N ALA A 79 10.61 7.80 -28.93
CA ALA A 79 11.42 8.00 -30.11
C ALA A 79 12.89 8.16 -29.73
N ASP A 80 13.77 7.64 -30.59
CA ASP A 80 15.18 8.02 -30.56
C ASP A 80 15.30 9.39 -31.25
N THR A 81 15.85 10.39 -30.55
CA THR A 81 16.10 11.74 -31.09
C THR A 81 17.54 11.93 -31.59
N GLY A 82 18.41 10.94 -31.44
CA GLY A 82 19.85 11.02 -31.71
C GLY A 82 20.66 11.59 -30.54
N GLU A 83 20.06 12.40 -29.67
CA GLU A 83 20.66 12.87 -28.41
C GLU A 83 20.24 12.01 -27.20
N GLY A 84 19.21 11.19 -27.38
CA GLY A 84 18.68 10.29 -26.36
C GLY A 84 17.32 9.73 -26.76
N ILE A 85 16.71 8.99 -25.84
CA ILE A 85 15.34 8.50 -25.99
C ILE A 85 14.42 9.50 -25.31
N SER A 86 13.44 10.03 -26.05
CA SER A 86 12.42 10.93 -25.53
C SER A 86 11.03 10.45 -25.92
N GLY A 87 9.98 10.99 -25.31
CA GLY A 87 8.64 10.51 -25.56
C GLY A 87 7.58 11.08 -24.64
N THR A 88 6.37 10.55 -24.76
CA THR A 88 5.19 10.96 -24.01
C THR A 88 4.50 9.76 -23.36
N LEU A 89 3.91 10.00 -22.19
CA LEU A 89 3.06 9.03 -21.51
C LEU A 89 1.62 9.57 -21.53
N ASN A 90 0.81 8.99 -22.41
CA ASN A 90 -0.61 9.28 -22.54
C ASN A 90 -1.41 8.33 -21.65
N PHE A 91 -2.40 8.82 -20.91
CA PHE A 91 -3.18 8.00 -19.98
C PHE A 91 -4.65 8.41 -19.95
N ALA A 92 -5.52 7.44 -19.68
CA ALA A 92 -6.94 7.71 -19.47
C ALA A 92 -7.15 8.41 -18.11
N THR A 93 -7.57 9.67 -18.13
CA THR A 93 -7.78 10.48 -16.92
C THR A 93 -8.92 9.98 -16.02
N ALA A 94 -9.80 9.13 -16.56
CA ALA A 94 -10.80 8.41 -15.78
C ALA A 94 -10.19 7.31 -14.89
N LEU A 95 -8.95 6.87 -15.19
CA LEU A 95 -8.26 5.78 -14.48
C LEU A 95 -7.03 6.27 -13.71
N PHE A 96 -6.33 7.26 -14.24
CA PHE A 96 -5.08 7.76 -13.65
C PHE A 96 -5.12 9.27 -13.48
N ASP A 97 -4.65 9.74 -12.32
CA ASP A 97 -4.29 11.14 -12.15
C ASP A 97 -2.88 11.42 -12.68
N ARG A 98 -2.58 12.70 -12.88
CA ARG A 98 -1.27 13.17 -13.36
C ARG A 98 -0.13 12.70 -12.44
N ALA A 99 -0.31 12.77 -11.13
CA ALA A 99 0.73 12.39 -10.16
C ALA A 99 1.09 10.90 -10.27
N THR A 100 0.12 10.03 -10.58
CA THR A 100 0.34 8.60 -10.79
C THR A 100 1.10 8.34 -12.09
N ALA A 101 0.71 8.99 -13.18
CA ALA A 101 1.42 8.87 -14.45
C ALA A 101 2.88 9.37 -14.34
N GLU A 102 3.11 10.48 -13.66
CA GLU A 102 4.46 11.01 -13.40
C GLU A 102 5.30 10.02 -12.56
N ARG A 103 4.71 9.42 -11.52
CA ARG A 103 5.38 8.35 -10.74
C ARG A 103 5.76 7.15 -11.61
N TYR A 104 4.89 6.70 -12.51
CA TYR A 104 5.22 5.60 -13.42
C TYR A 104 6.39 5.95 -14.36
N GLY A 105 6.44 7.18 -14.86
CA GLY A 105 7.60 7.67 -15.63
C GLY A 105 8.89 7.62 -14.83
N VAL A 106 8.85 8.05 -13.55
CA VAL A 106 9.99 7.95 -12.65
C VAL A 106 10.40 6.49 -12.41
N TYR A 107 9.46 5.57 -12.16
CA TYR A 107 9.75 4.15 -11.95
C TYR A 107 10.36 3.49 -13.18
N LEU A 108 9.87 3.82 -14.38
CA LEU A 108 10.45 3.34 -15.63
C LEU A 108 11.92 3.76 -15.74
N VAL A 109 12.22 5.03 -15.48
CA VAL A 109 13.60 5.53 -15.52
C VAL A 109 14.47 4.86 -14.45
N GLN A 110 13.97 4.66 -13.22
CA GLN A 110 14.71 3.94 -12.18
C GLN A 110 15.00 2.49 -12.58
N ALA A 111 14.00 1.79 -13.13
CA ALA A 111 14.17 0.43 -13.62
C ALA A 111 15.24 0.35 -14.72
N LEU A 112 15.17 1.25 -15.71
CA LEU A 112 16.15 1.32 -16.81
C LEU A 112 17.56 1.61 -16.28
N ARG A 113 17.72 2.54 -15.33
CA ARG A 113 19.02 2.82 -14.68
C ARG A 113 19.53 1.60 -13.90
N ALA A 114 18.67 0.93 -13.15
CA ALA A 114 19.05 -0.27 -12.40
C ALA A 114 19.49 -1.41 -13.34
N MET A 115 18.87 -1.52 -14.51
CA MET A 115 19.23 -2.47 -15.56
C MET A 115 20.57 -2.14 -16.24
N THR A 116 20.94 -0.86 -16.39
CA THR A 116 22.23 -0.47 -16.99
C THR A 116 23.40 -0.59 -16.01
N LEU A 117 23.17 -0.41 -14.72
CA LEU A 117 24.20 -0.44 -13.68
C LEU A 117 24.61 -1.87 -13.24
N ASN A 118 23.87 -2.92 -13.60
CA ASN A 118 24.12 -4.30 -13.16
C ASN A 118 23.96 -5.35 -14.27
N SER A 119 25.00 -6.18 -14.47
CA SER A 119 24.94 -7.45 -15.21
C SER A 119 24.34 -8.58 -14.32
N PRO A 120 23.88 -9.70 -14.90
CA PRO A 120 22.49 -10.15 -14.86
C PRO A 120 21.97 -10.48 -13.43
N ARG A 121 21.23 -9.54 -12.82
CA ARG A 121 20.43 -9.85 -11.63
C ARG A 121 19.03 -10.32 -12.04
N SER A 122 18.41 -11.16 -11.20
CA SER A 122 17.00 -11.51 -11.35
C SER A 122 16.15 -10.23 -11.36
N VAL A 123 15.10 -10.20 -12.19
CA VAL A 123 14.14 -9.09 -12.26
C VAL A 123 13.56 -8.73 -10.90
N SER A 124 13.45 -9.71 -10.00
CA SER A 124 12.99 -9.51 -8.62
C SER A 124 13.87 -8.59 -7.77
N HIS A 125 15.07 -8.25 -8.23
CA HIS A 125 16.02 -7.37 -7.51
C HIS A 125 16.13 -5.97 -8.13
N ILE A 126 15.30 -5.66 -9.13
CA ILE A 126 15.23 -4.31 -9.67
C ILE A 126 14.42 -3.46 -8.69
N ASP A 127 15.09 -2.50 -8.04
CA ASP A 127 14.40 -1.52 -7.20
C ASP A 127 13.74 -0.47 -8.11
N LEU A 128 12.41 -0.41 -8.07
CA LEU A 128 11.61 0.53 -8.84
C LEU A 128 11.44 1.87 -8.11
N LEU A 129 11.57 1.86 -6.78
CA LEU A 129 11.25 3.01 -5.95
C LEU A 129 12.44 3.96 -5.91
N PRO A 130 12.21 5.26 -6.16
CA PRO A 130 13.19 6.28 -5.84
C PRO A 130 13.56 6.23 -4.35
N PRO A 131 14.83 6.50 -3.98
CA PRO A 131 15.26 6.46 -2.58
C PRO A 131 14.41 7.30 -1.63
N ALA A 132 13.97 8.48 -2.06
CA ALA A 132 13.12 9.37 -1.25
C ALA A 132 11.73 8.79 -0.99
N GLU A 133 11.13 8.13 -1.99
CA GLU A 133 9.83 7.47 -1.82
C GLU A 133 9.96 6.26 -0.89
N ARG A 134 11.00 5.45 -1.08
CA ARG A 134 11.30 4.32 -0.19
C ARG A 134 11.44 4.76 1.26
N GLU A 135 12.18 5.83 1.52
CA GLU A 135 12.34 6.42 2.86
C GLU A 135 10.98 6.85 3.45
N HIS A 136 10.14 7.48 2.64
CA HIS A 136 8.82 7.92 3.08
C HIS A 136 7.89 6.74 3.44
N LEU A 137 7.89 5.69 2.61
CA LEU A 137 7.07 4.49 2.82
C LEU A 137 7.55 3.66 4.02
N LEU A 138 8.86 3.50 4.18
CA LEU A 138 9.43 2.68 5.24
C LEU A 138 9.48 3.41 6.58
N HIS A 139 9.82 4.69 6.58
CA HIS A 139 10.05 5.44 7.80
C HIS A 139 9.01 6.54 7.98
N GLY A 140 8.73 7.35 6.96
CA GLY A 140 7.83 8.50 7.04
C GLY A 140 6.43 8.19 7.59
N TRP A 141 5.72 7.23 6.99
CA TRP A 141 4.39 6.80 7.46
C TRP A 141 4.42 5.95 8.73
N ASN A 142 5.57 5.33 9.04
CA ASN A 142 5.74 4.46 10.19
C ASN A 142 6.35 5.17 11.41
N ARG A 143 6.42 6.50 11.43
CA ARG A 143 6.87 7.28 12.60
C ARG A 143 5.81 7.32 13.69
N THR A 144 5.45 6.15 14.22
CA THR A 144 4.44 5.98 15.27
C THR A 144 5.04 5.79 16.66
N GLU A 145 6.37 5.85 16.77
CA GLU A 145 7.09 5.75 18.04
C GLU A 145 6.63 6.86 19.01
N ARG A 146 6.27 6.43 20.21
CA ARG A 146 5.78 7.27 21.30
C ARG A 146 6.30 6.70 22.60
N ASP A 147 6.75 7.58 23.50
CA ASP A 147 7.10 7.17 24.85
C ASP A 147 5.85 6.69 25.59
N TYR A 148 5.89 5.43 26.05
CA TYR A 148 4.85 4.81 26.87
C TYR A 148 5.52 4.12 28.07
N PRO A 149 4.91 4.12 29.27
CA PRO A 149 5.47 3.41 30.42
C PRO A 149 5.35 1.89 30.25
N LEU A 150 6.31 1.30 29.52
CA LEU A 150 6.36 -0.13 29.20
C LEU A 150 6.74 -1.01 30.41
N ASP A 151 7.25 -0.39 31.48
CA ASP A 151 7.63 -1.04 32.74
C ASP A 151 6.45 -1.23 33.70
N GLN A 152 5.28 -0.65 33.39
CA GLN A 152 4.11 -0.67 34.25
C GLN A 152 2.95 -1.43 33.60
N THR A 153 2.30 -2.27 34.41
CA THR A 153 1.07 -2.95 34.00
C THR A 153 -0.13 -2.02 34.11
N LEU A 154 -1.20 -2.31 33.35
CA LEU A 154 -2.48 -1.62 33.50
C LEU A 154 -3.00 -1.66 34.95
N ALA A 155 -2.79 -2.78 35.64
CA ALA A 155 -3.14 -2.92 37.06
C ALA A 155 -2.36 -1.97 37.96
N ALA A 156 -1.06 -1.75 37.70
CA ALA A 156 -0.22 -0.81 38.44
C ALA A 156 -0.61 0.65 38.20
N LEU A 157 -0.87 1.02 36.94
CA LEU A 157 -1.37 2.35 36.56
C LEU A 157 -2.73 2.63 37.23
N PHE A 158 -3.61 1.64 37.26
CA PHE A 158 -4.89 1.73 37.97
C PHE A 158 -4.69 1.95 39.47
N GLU A 159 -3.80 1.23 40.14
CA GLU A 159 -3.51 1.45 41.56
C GLU A 159 -2.89 2.81 41.85
N GLN A 160 -2.06 3.33 40.95
CA GLN A 160 -1.55 4.70 41.06
C GLN A 160 -2.71 5.70 41.01
N GLN A 161 -3.67 5.52 40.11
CA GLN A 161 -4.87 6.37 40.07
C GLN A 161 -5.72 6.25 41.34
N VAL A 162 -5.86 5.04 41.88
CA VAL A 162 -6.57 4.79 43.15
C VAL A 162 -5.92 5.55 44.30
N ARG A 163 -4.59 5.58 44.37
CA ARG A 163 -3.84 6.36 45.37
C ARG A 163 -4.01 7.87 45.18
N ARG A 164 -4.09 8.35 43.94
CA ARG A 164 -4.23 9.79 43.62
C ARG A 164 -5.61 10.34 43.96
N THR A 165 -6.68 9.64 43.60
CA THR A 165 -8.06 10.13 43.74
C THR A 165 -9.01 9.04 44.28
N PRO A 166 -8.80 8.56 45.53
CA PRO A 166 -9.49 7.38 46.04
C PRO A 166 -11.01 7.53 46.14
N HIS A 167 -11.50 8.73 46.43
CA HIS A 167 -12.93 9.02 46.62
C HIS A 167 -13.65 9.44 45.33
N ALA A 168 -12.91 9.68 44.24
CA ALA A 168 -13.52 10.00 42.95
C ALA A 168 -14.26 8.79 42.38
N THR A 169 -15.39 9.04 41.72
CA THR A 169 -16.16 8.01 41.02
C THR A 169 -15.34 7.41 39.88
N ALA A 170 -15.13 6.10 39.91
CA ALA A 170 -14.40 5.35 38.88
C ALA A 170 -15.34 4.65 37.89
N LEU A 171 -16.50 4.20 38.39
CA LEU A 171 -17.44 3.41 37.59
C LEU A 171 -18.88 3.70 38.00
N VAL A 172 -19.76 3.83 37.00
CA VAL A 172 -21.21 4.03 37.17
C VAL A 172 -21.95 3.00 36.33
N SER A 173 -22.97 2.38 36.89
CA SER A 173 -23.85 1.41 36.22
C SER A 173 -25.28 1.66 36.67
N GLY A 174 -26.08 2.34 35.84
CA GLY A 174 -27.42 2.79 36.24
C GLY A 174 -27.34 3.78 37.41
N THR A 175 -28.03 3.47 38.51
CA THR A 175 -28.04 4.27 39.74
C THR A 175 -26.92 3.92 40.71
N GLU A 176 -26.17 2.85 40.45
CA GLU A 176 -25.06 2.43 41.29
C GLU A 176 -23.73 3.03 40.82
N SER A 177 -22.84 3.33 41.75
CA SER A 177 -21.49 3.82 41.45
C SER A 177 -20.45 3.28 42.43
N LEU A 178 -19.21 3.20 41.98
CA LEU A 178 -18.04 2.86 42.79
C LEU A 178 -16.99 3.95 42.67
N SER A 179 -16.42 4.33 43.81
CA SER A 179 -15.19 5.10 43.82
C SER A 179 -13.99 4.24 43.39
N TYR A 180 -12.88 4.88 43.04
CA TYR A 180 -11.63 4.19 42.76
C TYR A 180 -11.21 3.24 43.91
N ALA A 181 -11.29 3.70 45.15
CA ALA A 181 -10.95 2.89 46.31
C ALA A 181 -11.88 1.67 46.47
N GLN A 182 -13.19 1.84 46.23
CA GLN A 182 -14.16 0.75 46.32
C GLN A 182 -13.96 -0.29 45.23
N LEU A 183 -13.76 0.15 43.98
CA LEU A 183 -13.47 -0.74 42.85
C LEU A 183 -12.18 -1.53 43.09
N ASN A 184 -11.11 -0.86 43.52
CA ASN A 184 -9.83 -1.51 43.80
C ASN A 184 -9.94 -2.53 44.94
N ALA A 185 -10.66 -2.20 46.03
CA ALA A 185 -10.86 -3.14 47.12
C ALA A 185 -11.63 -4.41 46.68
N ARG A 186 -12.66 -4.25 45.83
CA ARG A 186 -13.40 -5.39 45.27
C ARG A 186 -12.54 -6.22 44.32
N ALA A 187 -11.80 -5.57 43.42
CA ALA A 187 -10.90 -6.23 42.48
C ALA A 187 -9.76 -6.97 43.21
N ASN A 188 -9.18 -6.38 44.26
CA ASN A 188 -8.15 -7.03 45.07
C ASN A 188 -8.68 -8.29 45.77
N ARG A 189 -9.90 -8.24 46.35
CA ARG A 189 -10.49 -9.45 46.96
C ARG A 189 -10.68 -10.57 45.95
N LEU A 190 -11.16 -10.24 44.75
CA LEU A 190 -11.31 -11.21 43.68
C LEU A 190 -9.95 -11.76 43.21
N ALA A 191 -8.95 -10.88 43.03
CA ALA A 191 -7.61 -11.28 42.63
C ALA A 191 -7.00 -12.31 43.60
N HIS A 192 -7.08 -12.06 44.91
CA HIS A 192 -6.58 -13.02 45.91
C HIS A 192 -7.36 -14.34 45.88
N ALA A 193 -8.67 -14.30 45.65
CA ALA A 193 -9.49 -15.51 45.53
C ALA A 193 -9.18 -16.33 44.26
N LEU A 194 -8.75 -15.68 43.18
CA LEU A 194 -8.28 -16.31 41.94
C LEU A 194 -6.86 -16.89 42.12
N ILE A 195 -5.95 -16.13 42.73
CA ILE A 195 -4.59 -16.59 43.06
C ILE A 195 -4.65 -17.84 43.94
N ALA A 196 -5.53 -17.85 44.95
CA ALA A 196 -5.74 -19.02 45.81
C ALA A 196 -6.29 -20.24 45.05
N ARG A 197 -6.86 -20.06 43.85
CA ARG A 197 -7.32 -21.13 42.96
C ARG A 197 -6.31 -21.48 41.87
N GLY A 198 -5.08 -20.95 41.95
CA GLY A 198 -4.00 -21.25 41.03
C GLY A 198 -3.94 -20.36 39.79
N VAL A 199 -4.70 -19.25 39.74
CA VAL A 199 -4.55 -18.27 38.66
C VAL A 199 -3.23 -17.51 38.84
N GLY A 200 -2.45 -17.46 37.77
CA GLY A 200 -1.20 -16.68 37.68
C GLY A 200 -0.94 -16.19 36.26
N PRO A 201 0.31 -15.80 35.93
CA PRO A 201 0.71 -15.44 34.58
C PRO A 201 0.24 -16.45 33.52
N ASP A 202 -0.18 -15.94 32.35
CA ASP A 202 -0.67 -16.71 31.19
C ASP A 202 -1.92 -17.59 31.44
N SER A 203 -2.53 -17.50 32.63
CA SER A 203 -3.79 -18.18 32.94
C SER A 203 -4.96 -17.51 32.23
N ARG A 204 -5.88 -18.31 31.69
CA ARG A 204 -7.11 -17.81 31.05
C ARG A 204 -8.31 -17.98 31.99
N VAL A 205 -9.04 -16.91 32.25
CA VAL A 205 -10.19 -16.89 33.17
C VAL A 205 -11.42 -16.37 32.45
N ALA A 206 -12.39 -17.24 32.18
CA ALA A 206 -13.63 -16.83 31.52
C ALA A 206 -14.45 -15.88 32.40
N VAL A 207 -14.97 -14.79 31.79
CA VAL A 207 -15.87 -13.83 32.44
C VAL A 207 -17.30 -14.06 31.94
N CYS A 208 -18.11 -14.69 32.78
CA CYS A 208 -19.54 -14.88 32.53
C CYS A 208 -20.36 -13.92 33.41
N ALA A 209 -20.35 -12.63 33.04
CA ALA A 209 -21.08 -11.59 33.75
C ALA A 209 -21.73 -10.62 32.76
N GLU A 210 -22.92 -10.12 33.09
CA GLU A 210 -23.55 -9.04 32.33
C GLU A 210 -22.79 -7.73 32.49
N ARG A 211 -23.02 -6.80 31.57
CA ARG A 211 -22.42 -5.47 31.61
C ARG A 211 -22.84 -4.73 32.89
N GLY A 212 -21.87 -4.42 33.74
CA GLY A 212 -22.10 -3.67 34.97
C GLY A 212 -20.87 -3.63 35.88
N LEU A 213 -21.08 -3.25 37.14
CA LEU A 213 -20.00 -3.10 38.12
C LEU A 213 -19.18 -4.39 38.32
N ASN A 214 -19.87 -5.54 38.31
CA ASN A 214 -19.24 -6.84 38.53
C ASN A 214 -18.32 -7.26 37.38
N MET A 215 -18.70 -6.98 36.12
CA MET A 215 -17.87 -7.28 34.96
C MET A 215 -16.54 -6.53 35.04
N VAL A 216 -16.57 -5.19 35.23
CA VAL A 216 -15.34 -4.38 35.32
C VAL A 216 -14.49 -4.78 36.54
N THR A 217 -15.14 -5.08 37.67
CA THR A 217 -14.46 -5.64 38.85
C THR A 217 -13.74 -6.95 38.52
N ALA A 218 -14.38 -7.82 37.73
CA ALA A 218 -13.80 -9.09 37.28
C ALA A 218 -12.56 -8.87 36.39
N LEU A 219 -12.64 -7.96 35.41
CA LEU A 219 -11.51 -7.64 34.53
C LEU A 219 -10.28 -7.19 35.33
N PHE A 220 -10.44 -6.22 36.23
CA PHE A 220 -9.33 -5.77 37.08
C PHE A 220 -8.86 -6.85 38.05
N GLY A 221 -9.76 -7.68 38.60
CA GLY A 221 -9.38 -8.79 39.48
C GLY A 221 -8.54 -9.85 38.77
N ILE A 222 -8.89 -10.19 37.53
CA ILE A 222 -8.15 -11.15 36.69
C ILE A 222 -6.77 -10.59 36.31
N LEU A 223 -6.71 -9.34 35.84
CA LEU A 223 -5.45 -8.66 35.50
C LEU A 223 -4.52 -8.56 36.72
N LYS A 224 -5.06 -8.25 37.90
CA LYS A 224 -4.28 -8.22 39.16
C LYS A 224 -3.81 -9.59 39.63
N ALA A 225 -4.53 -10.66 39.29
CA ALA A 225 -4.09 -12.03 39.54
C ALA A 225 -3.01 -12.49 38.53
N GLY A 226 -2.72 -11.70 37.49
CA GLY A 226 -1.77 -12.02 36.43
C GLY A 226 -2.37 -12.81 35.26
N GLY A 227 -3.68 -13.09 35.28
CA GLY A 227 -4.36 -13.81 34.20
C GLY A 227 -4.85 -12.89 33.07
N ALA A 228 -5.31 -13.52 31.99
CA ALA A 228 -6.07 -12.91 30.90
C ALA A 228 -7.53 -13.39 30.94
N TYR A 229 -8.47 -12.53 30.55
CA TYR A 229 -9.90 -12.84 30.49
C TYR A 229 -10.40 -13.06 29.06
#